data_AF-A0A2H9QE45-F1
#
_entry.id   AF-A0A2H9QE45-F1
#
_cell.length_a   1.000
_cell.length_b   1.000
_cell.length_c   1.000
_cell.angle_alpha   90.00
_cell.angle_beta   90.00
_cell.angle_gamma   90.00
#
_symmetry.space_group_name_H-M   'P 1'
#
loop_
_entity.id
_entity.type
_entity.pdbx_description
1 polymer ?
#
loop_
_entity_poly.entity_id
_entity_poly.type
_entity_poly.pdbx_seq_one_letter_code
_entity_poly.pdbx_strand_id
1 'polypeptide(L)' 'MKRVKTGITGLDELIEGGFPEKRSMLVSGACGTGKTIFSMQYIYNGAMKYNEPGIYVTLDERPELIREDVTRFGWDLRK' A
#
# COMPACT_ATOMS: atom_id res chain seq x y z
N MET A 1 -7.46 -0.14 20.83
CA MET A 1 -7.95 0.16 19.46
C MET A 1 -7.30 -0.82 18.51
N LYS A 2 -8.06 -1.51 17.65
CA LYS A 2 -7.47 -2.46 16.69
C LYS A 2 -6.72 -1.67 15.60
N ARG A 3 -5.53 -2.14 15.24
CA ARG A 3 -4.67 -1.54 14.21
C ARG A 3 -4.40 -2.56 13.11
N VAL A 4 -4.26 -2.06 11.88
CA VAL A 4 -3.93 -2.82 10.68
C VAL A 4 -2.47 -2.53 10.34
N LYS A 5 -1.65 -3.58 10.32
CA LYS A 5 -0.21 -3.46 10.03
C LYS A 5 -0.02 -3.05 8.58
N THR A 6 0.86 -2.10 8.33
CA THR A 6 1.19 -1.68 6.96
C THR A 6 2.17 -2.62 6.28
N GLY A 7 3.02 -3.29 7.08
CA GLY A 7 4.12 -4.12 6.57
C GLY A 7 5.22 -3.33 5.86
N ILE A 8 5.17 -1.99 5.93
CA ILE A 8 6.21 -1.07 5.46
C ILE A 8 7.25 -0.94 6.57
N THR A 9 8.50 -1.28 6.26
CA THR A 9 9.60 -1.27 7.22
C THR A 9 9.76 0.09 7.89
N GLY A 10 9.76 0.11 9.22
CA GLY A 10 9.93 1.31 10.03
C GLY A 10 8.65 2.13 10.24
N LEU A 11 7.61 1.95 9.43
CA LEU A 11 6.39 2.75 9.58
C LEU A 11 5.54 2.27 10.75
N ASP A 12 5.32 0.96 10.87
CA ASP A 12 4.43 0.41 11.91
C ASP A 12 4.92 0.80 13.31
N GLU A 13 6.23 0.82 13.56
CA GLU A 13 6.81 1.28 14.83
C GLU A 13 6.55 2.76 15.12
N LEU A 14 6.53 3.61 14.08
CA LEU A 14 6.27 5.04 14.21
C LEU A 14 4.79 5.36 14.48
N ILE A 15 3.87 4.48 14.11
CA ILE A 15 2.41 4.70 14.23
C ILE A 15 1.73 3.73 15.20
N GLU A 16 2.45 3.32 16.24
CA GLU A 16 1.95 2.46 17.33
C GLU A 16 1.43 1.10 16.85
N GLY A 17 2.05 0.52 15.82
CA GLY A 17 1.77 -0.83 15.31
C GLY A 17 0.83 -0.88 14.10
N GLY A 18 0.54 0.25 13.46
CA GLY A 18 -0.20 0.30 12.19
C GLY A 18 -1.35 1.31 12.17
N PHE A 19 -2.11 1.35 11.08
CA PHE A 19 -3.24 2.27 10.94
C PHE A 19 -4.43 1.87 11.83
N PRO A 20 -5.20 2.82 12.39
CA PRO A 20 -6.44 2.50 13.07
C PRO A 20 -7.42 1.77 12.14
N GLU A 21 -7.96 0.65 12.59
CA GLU A 21 -8.94 -0.12 11.81
C GLU A 21 -10.20 0.72 11.51
N LYS A 22 -10.81 0.51 10.33
CA LYS A 22 -12.05 1.19 9.88
C LYS A 22 -11.93 2.72 9.79
N ARG A 23 -10.73 3.22 9.47
CA ARG A 23 -10.49 4.65 9.21
C ARG A 23 -9.85 4.86 7.85
N SER A 24 -10.12 6.04 7.29
CA SER A 24 -9.44 6.51 6.08
C SER A 24 -8.17 7.25 6.46
N MET A 25 -7.10 6.99 5.72
CA MET A 25 -5.80 7.65 5.88
C MET A 25 -5.50 8.48 4.64
N LEU A 26 -5.14 9.75 4.83
CA LEU A 26 -4.70 10.63 3.74
C LEU A 26 -3.18 10.56 3.60
N VAL A 27 -2.70 10.15 2.43
CA VAL A 27 -1.28 10.22 2.06
C VAL A 27 -1.11 11.35 1.05
N SER A 28 -0.45 12.43 1.47
CA SER A 28 -0.27 13.65 0.67
C SER A 28 1.21 13.98 0.49
N GLY A 29 1.54 14.64 -0.62
CA GLY A 29 2.90 15.02 -0.98
C GLY A 29 3.02 15.46 -2.44
N ALA A 30 4.11 16.14 -2.78
CA ALA A 30 4.40 16.61 -4.14
C ALA A 30 4.52 15.46 -5.16
N CYS A 31 4.54 15.77 -6.46
CA CYS A 31 4.81 14.76 -7.49
C CYS A 31 6.14 14.06 -7.24
N GLY A 32 6.22 12.75 -7.50
CA GLY A 32 7.45 11.96 -7.30
C GLY A 32 7.79 11.59 -5.85
N THR A 33 6.99 11.99 -4.85
CA THR A 33 7.25 11.64 -3.43
C THR A 33 6.92 10.19 -3.04
N GLY A 34 6.48 9.36 -3.98
CA GLY A 34 6.23 7.94 -3.74
C GLY A 34 4.82 7.57 -3.24
N LYS A 35 3.83 8.47 -3.35
CA LYS A 35 2.44 8.18 -2.93
C LYS A 35 1.86 6.90 -3.53
N THR A 36 2.01 6.70 -4.84
CA THR A 36 1.56 5.48 -5.54
C THR A 36 2.32 4.25 -5.06
N ILE A 37 3.64 4.37 -4.84
CA ILE A 37 4.46 3.27 -4.33
C ILE A 37 4.00 2.89 -2.91
N PHE A 38 3.75 3.88 -2.06
CA PHE A 38 3.27 3.68 -0.70
C PHE A 38 1.93 2.94 -0.65
N SER A 39 0.95 3.40 -1.43
CA SER A 39 -0.38 2.78 -1.47
C SER A 39 -0.33 1.36 -2.03
N MET A 40 0.46 1.13 -3.07
CA MET A 40 0.66 -0.21 -3.65
C MET A 40 1.39 -1.15 -2.69
N GLN A 41 2.42 -0.67 -2.00
CA GLN A 41 3.15 -1.46 -1.01
C GLN A 41 2.25 -1.89 0.15
N TYR A 42 1.39 -0.98 0.62
CA TYR A 42 0.39 -1.29 1.65
C TYR A 42 -0.54 -2.42 1.22
N ILE A 43 -1.13 -2.31 0.02
CA ILE A 43 -2.05 -3.33 -0.53
C ILE A 43 -1.32 -4.67 -0.72
N TYR A 44 -0.12 -4.65 -1.31
CA TYR A 44 0.67 -5.84 -1.57
C TYR A 44 1.07 -6.55 -0.28
N ASN A 45 1.54 -5.81 0.73
CA ASN A 45 1.90 -6.36 2.03
C ASN A 45 0.67 -6.93 2.76
N GLY A 46 -0.48 -6.24 2.70
CA GLY A 46 -1.74 -6.73 3.24
C GLY A 46 -2.07 -8.12 2.70
N ALA A 47 -2.07 -8.26 1.37
CA ALA A 47 -2.35 -9.52 0.72
C ALA A 47 -1.31 -10.61 1.04
N MET A 48 -0.02 -10.31 0.90
CA MET A 48 1.03 -11.32 0.94
C MET A 48 1.50 -11.70 2.35
N LYS A 49 1.48 -10.76 3.30
CA LYS A 49 1.98 -10.98 4.67
C LYS A 49 0.88 -11.29 5.66
N TYR A 50 -0.33 -10.77 5.43
CA TYR A 50 -1.41 -10.80 6.41
C TYR A 50 -2.68 -11.47 5.88
N ASN A 51 -2.68 -11.93 4.61
CA ASN A 51 -3.83 -12.53 3.94
C ASN A 51 -5.06 -11.60 3.97
N GLU A 52 -4.81 -10.29 3.83
CA GLU A 52 -5.83 -9.25 3.80
C GLU A 52 -6.07 -8.82 2.34
N PRO A 53 -7.22 -9.15 1.74
CA PRO A 53 -7.52 -8.75 0.36
C PRO A 53 -7.69 -7.23 0.26
N GLY A 54 -7.13 -6.64 -0.79
CA GLY A 54 -7.16 -5.20 -1.02
C GLY A 54 -7.69 -4.84 -2.40
N ILE A 55 -8.34 -3.67 -2.50
CA ILE A 55 -8.78 -3.09 -3.77
C ILE A 55 -7.97 -1.82 -3.99
N TYR A 56 -7.33 -1.72 -5.15
CA TYR A 56 -6.68 -0.50 -5.60
C TYR A 56 -7.52 0.18 -6.67
N VAL A 57 -7.89 1.44 -6.43
CA VAL A 57 -8.67 2.26 -7.37
C VAL A 57 -7.79 3.39 -7.87
N THR A 58 -7.73 3.54 -9.19
CA THR A 58 -6.94 4.57 -9.88
C THR A 58 -7.83 5.34 -10.85
N LEU A 59 -7.55 6.63 -11.00
CA LEU A 59 -8.25 7.53 -11.92
C LEU A 59 -7.33 8.06 -13.02
N ASP A 60 -6.06 8.30 -12.70
CA ASP A 60 -5.11 8.97 -13.61
C ASP A 60 -4.24 7.98 -14.40
N GLU A 61 -3.97 6.80 -13.85
CA GLU A 61 -3.10 5.79 -14.45
C GLU A 61 -3.89 4.53 -14.83
N ARG A 62 -3.57 3.93 -15.99
CA ARG A 62 -4.15 2.66 -16.42
C ARG A 62 -3.69 1.53 -15.47
N PRO A 63 -4.60 0.65 -15.01
CA PRO A 63 -4.23 -0.44 -14.09
C PRO A 63 -3.11 -1.34 -14.60
N GLU A 64 -3.00 -1.53 -15.91
CA GLU A 64 -1.97 -2.35 -16.54
C GLU A 64 -0.57 -1.77 -16.31
N LEU A 65 -0.43 -0.44 -16.40
CA LEU A 65 0.85 0.24 -16.18
C LEU A 65 1.29 0.15 -14.73
N ILE A 66 0.36 0.35 -13.79
CA ILE A 66 0.64 0.21 -12.36
C ILE A 66 1.12 -1.22 -12.05
N ARG A 67 0.46 -2.24 -12.61
CA ARG A 67 0.89 -3.64 -12.45
C ARG A 67 2.29 -3.88 -12.97
N GLU A 68 2.63 -3.31 -14.13
CA GLU A 68 3.98 -3.43 -14.70
C GLU A 68 5.02 -2.71 -13.84
N ASP A 69 4.75 -1.48 -13.40
CA ASP A 69 5.70 -0.68 -12.63
C ASP A 69 6.06 -1.31 -11.28
N VAL A 70 5.08 -1.90 -10.58
CA VAL A 70 5.34 -2.50 -9.27
C VAL A 70 6.17 -3.78 -9.34
N THR A 71 6.24 -4.44 -10.52
CA THR A 71 7.11 -5.61 -10.70
C THR A 71 8.59 -5.28 -10.48
N ARG A 72 8.99 -4.01 -10.69
CA ARG A 72 10.36 -3.54 -10.43
C ARG A 72 10.75 -3.61 -8.96
N PHE A 73 9.77 -3.63 -8.06
CA PHE A 73 9.97 -3.83 -6.62
C PHE A 73 9.83 -5.31 -6.21
N GLY A 74 9.68 -6.22 -7.17
CA GLY A 74 9.41 -7.64 -6.93
C GLY A 74 7.96 -7.94 -6.53
N TRP A 75 7.04 -6.99 -6.71
CA TRP A 75 5.63 -7.16 -6.36
C TRP A 75 4.83 -7.65 -7.56
N ASP A 76 4.51 -8.94 -7.59
CA ASP A 76 3.63 -9.53 -8.61
C ASP A 76 2.18 -9.56 -8.13
N LEU A 77 1.32 -8.75 -8.75
CA LEU A 77 -0.11 -8.60 -8.42
C LEU A 77 -1.03 -9.60 -9.13
N ARG A 78 -0.47 -10.49 -9.97
CA ARG A 78 -1.25 -11.50 -10.71
C ARG A 78 -1.24 -12.87 -10.05
N LYS A 79 -0.52 -13.02 -8.94
CA LYS A 79 -0.51 -14.25 -8.14
C LYS A 79 -1.75 -14.38 -7.27
#